data_AF-A0A4P7B9R0-F1
#
_entry.id   AF-A0A4P7B9R0-F1
#
_cell.length_a   1.000
_cell.length_b   1.000
_cell.length_c   1.000
_cell.angle_alpha   90.00
_cell.angle_beta   90.00
_cell.angle_gamma   90.00
#
_symmetry.space_group_name_H-M   'P 1'
#
loop_
_entity.id
_entity.type
_entity.pdbx_description
1 polymer ?
#
loop_
_entity_poly.entity_id
_entity_poly.type
_entity_poly.pdbx_seq_one_letter_code
_entity_poly.pdbx_strand_id
1 'polypeptide(L)' 'MQIQLKVDYHPSGRRTLKKRTQNEMMFTDCSGPLLSNSDVGSFYRAVAAVLYKHHTAGDTVEYDDTHLDMTRKAAE' A
#
# COMPACT_ATOMS: atom_id res chain seq x y z
N MET A 1 9.06 9.34 -12.71
CA MET A 1 9.55 9.68 -11.36
C MET A 1 9.57 8.40 -10.51
N GLN A 2 10.46 8.26 -9.53
CA GLN A 2 10.47 7.06 -8.68
C GLN A 2 9.52 7.24 -7.49
N ILE A 3 8.64 6.26 -7.28
CA ILE A 3 7.61 6.28 -6.25
C ILE A 3 7.64 4.96 -5.50
N GLN A 4 7.53 5.05 -4.19
CA GLN A 4 7.39 3.91 -3.30
C GLN A 4 6.00 3.92 -2.70
N LEU A 5 5.33 2.78 -2.78
CA LEU A 5 4.02 2.52 -2.22
C LEU A 5 4.15 1.41 -1.19
N LYS A 6 3.59 1.62 0.00
CA LYS A 6 3.63 0.66 1.10
C LYS A 6 2.26 0.46 1.70
N VAL A 7 1.86 -0.79 1.94
CA VAL A 7 0.63 -1.10 2.68
C VAL A 7 0.94 -1.22 4.16
N ASP A 8 0.27 -0.40 4.96
CA ASP A 8 0.28 -0.47 6.41
C ASP A 8 -0.94 -1.22 6.93
N TYR A 9 -0.68 -2.19 7.80
CA TYR A 9 -1.68 -3.07 8.41
C TYR A 9 -1.96 -2.63 9.84
N HIS A 10 -3.20 -2.23 10.12
CA HIS A 10 -3.63 -1.87 11.47
C HIS A 10 -4.12 -3.13 12.21
N PRO A 11 -3.86 -3.26 13.52
CA PRO A 11 -4.37 -4.39 14.33
C PRO A 11 -5.90 -4.56 14.30
N SER A 12 -6.64 -3.50 13.96
CA SER A 12 -8.10 -3.51 13.78
C SER A 12 -8.56 -4.15 12.46
N GLY A 13 -7.63 -4.67 11.64
CA GLY A 13 -7.92 -5.25 10.33
C GLY A 13 -8.03 -4.23 9.19
N ARG A 14 -7.83 -2.94 9.49
CA ARG A 14 -7.83 -1.85 8.50
C ARG A 14 -6.50 -1.76 7.77
N ARG A 15 -6.53 -1.26 6.54
CA ARG A 15 -5.35 -1.05 5.69
C ARG A 15 -5.21 0.41 5.28
N THR A 16 -3.98 0.91 5.24
CA THR A 16 -3.65 2.22 4.70
C THR A 16 -2.58 2.07 3.63
N LEU A 17 -2.76 2.68 2.46
CA LEU A 17 -1.69 2.83 1.48
C LEU A 17 -0.90 4.09 1.79
N LYS A 18 0.40 3.95 1.92
CA LYS A 18 1.36 5.03 2.10
C LYS A 18 2.14 5.24 0.81
N LYS A 19 2.47 6.49 0.52
CA LYS A 19 3.25 6.89 -0.66
C LYS A 19 4.46 7.70 -0.23
N ARG A 20 5.59 7.49 -0.91
CA ARG A 20 6.78 8.33 -0.84
C ARG A 20 7.32 8.54 -2.24
N THR A 21 7.59 9.78 -2.61
CA THR A 21 8.32 10.09 -3.85
C THR A 21 9.82 10.19 -3.58
N GLN A 22 10.63 10.09 -4.64
CA GLN A 22 12.10 10.09 -4.56
C GLN A 22 12.71 11.24 -3.74
N ASN A 23 12.05 12.39 -3.67
CA ASN A 23 12.55 13.59 -2.97
C ASN A 23 11.92 13.79 -1.58
N GLU A 24 11.02 12.89 -1.16
CA GLU A 24 10.37 12.96 0.14
C GLU A 24 11.09 12.05 1.13
N MET A 25 11.40 12.58 2.33
CA MET A 25 12.00 11.77 3.39
C MET A 25 10.97 10.83 4.04
N MET A 26 9.71 11.27 4.12
CA MET A 26 8.65 10.58 4.87
C MET A 26 7.59 10.01 3.93
N PHE A 27 6.99 8.90 4.37
CA PHE A 27 5.78 8.39 3.75
C PHE A 27 4.58 9.24 4.16
N THR A 28 3.70 9.50 3.21
CA THR A 28 2.42 10.19 3.42
C THR A 28 1.28 9.22 3.15
N ASP A 29 0.25 9.27 3.99
CA ASP A 29 -0.96 8.46 3.81
C ASP A 29 -1.73 8.90 2.55
N CYS A 30 -2.10 7.93 1.71
CA CYS A 30 -3.01 8.19 0.61
C CYS A 30 -4.43 8.39 1.15
N SER A 31 -5.20 9.30 0.53
CA SER A 31 -6.54 9.67 1.00
C SER A 31 -7.65 8.78 0.45
N GLY A 32 -8.86 8.95 0.99
CA GLY A 32 -10.08 8.29 0.52
C GLY A 32 -10.09 6.79 0.82
N PRO A 33 -10.42 5.90 -0.15
CA PRO A 33 -10.54 4.45 0.08
C PRO A 33 -9.19 3.77 0.39
N LEU A 34 -8.09 4.53 0.39
CA LEU A 34 -6.75 4.08 0.70
C LEU A 34 -6.34 4.38 2.14
N LEU A 35 -7.17 5.08 2.92
CA LEU A 35 -6.88 5.43 4.32
C LEU A 35 -7.78 4.62 5.27
N SER A 36 -7.17 3.84 6.18
CA SER A 36 -7.88 3.12 7.24
C SER A 36 -9.08 2.30 6.72
N ASN A 37 -8.94 1.68 5.55
CA ASN A 37 -10.04 0.97 4.91
C ASN A 37 -10.17 -0.43 5.51
N SER A 38 -11.37 -0.77 5.99
CA SER A 38 -11.70 -2.10 6.54
C SER A 38 -12.12 -3.12 5.47
N ASP A 39 -12.55 -2.69 4.30
CA ASP A 39 -12.92 -3.56 3.20
C ASP A 39 -11.70 -3.83 2.30
N VAL A 40 -11.20 -5.06 2.41
CA VAL A 40 -10.04 -5.56 1.65
C VAL A 40 -10.25 -5.44 0.14
N GLY A 41 -11.46 -5.76 -0.34
CA GLY A 41 -11.77 -5.76 -1.76
C GLY A 41 -11.75 -4.35 -2.35
N SER A 42 -12.41 -3.39 -1.68
CA SER A 42 -12.37 -1.99 -2.13
C SER A 42 -10.98 -1.37 -1.99
N PHE A 43 -10.24 -1.70 -0.93
CA PHE A 43 -8.87 -1.24 -0.74
C PHE A 43 -7.98 -1.64 -1.93
N TYR A 44 -7.91 -2.92 -2.26
CA TYR A 44 -7.03 -3.37 -3.35
C TYR A 44 -7.50 -2.95 -4.75
N ARG A 45 -8.81 -2.76 -4.97
CA ARG A 45 -9.30 -2.11 -6.20
C ARG A 45 -8.78 -0.67 -6.31
N ALA A 46 -8.78 0.08 -5.21
CA ALA A 46 -8.22 1.43 -5.19
C ALA A 46 -6.69 1.44 -5.37
N VAL A 47 -5.97 0.49 -4.75
CA VAL A 47 -4.51 0.33 -4.95
C VAL A 47 -4.19 0.04 -6.42
N ALA A 48 -4.94 -0.87 -7.07
CA ALA A 48 -4.76 -1.18 -8.48
C ALA A 48 -4.96 0.06 -9.37
N ALA A 49 -5.94 0.91 -9.07
CA ALA A 49 -6.15 2.17 -9.79
C ALA A 49 -4.97 3.14 -9.61
N VAL A 50 -4.37 3.22 -8.42
CA VAL A 50 -3.16 4.03 -8.17
C VAL A 50 -1.95 3.50 -8.93
N LEU A 51 -1.73 2.18 -8.90
CA LEU A 51 -0.65 1.54 -9.65
C LEU A 51 -0.80 1.79 -11.15
N TYR A 52 -2.00 1.59 -11.68
CA TYR A 52 -2.30 1.86 -13.09
C TYR A 52 -2.01 3.31 -13.45
N LYS A 53 -2.49 4.27 -12.65
CA LYS A 53 -2.25 5.71 -12.87
C LYS A 53 -0.75 6.02 -12.97
N HIS A 54 0.05 5.53 -12.04
CA HIS A 54 1.49 5.78 -12.04
C HIS A 54 2.21 5.08 -13.18
N HIS A 55 1.82 3.85 -13.50
CA HIS A 55 2.36 3.14 -14.65
C HIS A 55 2.05 3.87 -15.97
N THR A 56 0.82 4.35 -16.16
CA THR A 56 0.45 5.13 -17.37
C THR A 56 1.13 6.49 -17.45
N ALA A 57 1.55 7.06 -16.31
CA ALA A 57 2.32 8.30 -16.26
C ALA A 57 3.81 8.09 -16.55
N GLY A 58 4.28 6.84 -16.70
CA GLY A 58 5.69 6.51 -16.88
C GLY A 58 6.50 6.57 -15.57
N ASP A 59 5.84 6.49 -14.41
CA ASP A 59 6.51 6.42 -13.13
C ASP A 59 7.04 5.01 -12.85
N THR A 60 8.22 4.92 -12.23
CA THR A 60 8.76 3.67 -11.69
C THR A 60 8.19 3.48 -10.30
N VAL A 61 7.39 2.44 -10.11
CA VAL A 61 6.73 2.14 -8.83
C VAL A 61 7.39 0.95 -8.14
N GLU A 62 7.82 1.15 -6.91
CA GLU A 62 8.17 0.10 -5.96
C GLU A 62 6.98 -0.10 -5.03
N TYR A 63 6.48 -1.34 -4.94
CA TYR A 63 5.29 -1.68 -4.16
C TYR A 63 5.63 -2.72 -3.09
N ASP A 64 5.49 -2.33 -1.81
CA ASP A 64 5.67 -3.18 -0.64
C ASP A 64 4.32 -3.50 0.00
N ASP A 65 3.96 -4.78 -0.05
CA ASP A 65 2.77 -5.35 0.58
C ASP A 65 3.14 -6.60 1.37
N THR A 66 4.19 -6.47 2.18
CA THR A 66 4.62 -7.54 3.06
C THR A 66 3.84 -7.49 4.38
N HIS A 67 2.62 -8.06 4.38
CA HIS A 67 2.09 -8.57 5.64
C HIS A 67 2.95 -9.79 5.99
N LEU A 68 3.88 -9.64 6.94
CA LEU A 68 4.62 -10.78 7.48
C LEU A 68 3.61 -11.85 7.90
N ASP A 69 3.59 -12.93 7.12
CA ASP A 69 2.77 -14.11 7.29
C ASP A 69 3.18 -14.78 8.62
N MET A 70 2.67 -14.27 9.74
CA MET A 70 2.86 -14.85 11.08
C MET A 70 2.03 -16.13 11.29
N THR A 71 1.56 -16.77 10.21
CA THR A 71 0.71 -17.96 10.23
C THR A 71 1.43 -19.28 9.93
N ARG A 72 2.77 -19.31 9.91
CA ARG A 72 3.55 -20.56 9.71
C ARG A 72 4.62 -20.84 10.78
N LYS A 73 4.33 -20.62 12.06
CA LYS A 73 5.15 -21.16 13.18
C LYS A 73 4.31 -21.70 14.34
N ALA A 74 3.37 -22.59 14.03
CA ALA A 74 2.72 -23.44 15.03
C ALA A 74 2.46 -24.83 14.43
N ALA A 75 3.52 -25.51 13.99
CA ALA A 75 3.51 -26.95 13.68
C ALA A 75 4.94 -27.44 13.44
N GLU A 76 5.77 -27.46 14.48
CA GLU A 76 6.91 -28.39 14.61
C GLU A 76 6.97 -28.89 16.06
#